data_AF-A0A6J0PHQ7-F1
#
_entry.id   AF-A0A6J0PHQ7-F1
#
_cell.length_a   1.000
_cell.length_b   1.000
_cell.length_c   1.000
_cell.angle_alpha   90.00
_cell.angle_beta   90.00
_cell.angle_gamma   90.00
#
_symmetry.space_group_name_H-M   'P 1'
#
loop_
_entity.id
_entity.type
_entity.pdbx_description
1 polymer ?
#
loop_
_entity_poly.entity_id
_entity_poly.type
_entity_poly.pdbx_seq_one_letter_code
_entity_poly.pdbx_strand_id
1 'polypeptide(L)'
;MGERYMWSTRSPRAVKLLAAKAYAGRLFMCGDGSFGQLGNGDHQSHGSPVEVLFFSSKHVEQIACGMRHSLALVSDAGSSGSLIYGFGSARHGQIGMLESRTQRSHNFPKVIEGFENCEIVSIYANGDHSAALSADGQLYIWGRRFSGRSDDHIPQILPSPLGITEVALGWNHALVLTDNGVYMFGGYRHGMLSGSPLANPIQHALFPSAQGDSSDAPTLEKVPCLDDEKVVHIAAGAEHSALITDKGTIMTWGWGEHGQLGLGNTCDQTSPQIVNIDCKRSSTSVQLGIYCGSGFTIVVKSTLSPTRRQLGLHARPPSSAGELKSSFPLQRQGDAQPHLVIWDKKKRKEKRK
;
A
#
# COMPACT_ATOMS: atom_id res chain seq x y z
N MET A 1 21.41 -10.84 -10.33
CA MET A 1 21.60 -9.90 -9.21
C MET A 1 20.58 -8.79 -9.41
N GLY A 2 19.61 -8.64 -8.51
CA GLY A 2 18.58 -7.62 -8.62
C GLY A 2 18.15 -7.21 -7.22
N GLU A 3 18.47 -5.98 -6.86
CA GLU A 3 18.03 -5.36 -5.61
C GLU A 3 16.52 -5.08 -5.70
N ARG A 4 15.72 -5.64 -4.79
CA ARG A 4 14.30 -5.27 -4.65
C ARG A 4 14.20 -4.12 -3.66
N TYR A 5 14.14 -2.90 -4.18
CA TYR A 5 13.75 -1.73 -3.40
C TYR A 5 12.22 -1.68 -3.30
N MET A 6 11.68 -1.63 -2.09
CA MET A 6 10.29 -1.18 -1.90
C MET A 6 10.30 0.35 -1.86
N TRP A 7 9.55 0.99 -2.76
CA TRP A 7 9.43 2.45 -2.81
C TRP A 7 8.05 2.82 -2.25
N SER A 8 8.01 3.52 -1.11
CA SER A 8 6.79 4.23 -0.69
C SER A 8 6.99 5.71 -1.00
N THR A 9 6.52 6.15 -2.17
CA THR A 9 6.51 7.58 -2.52
C THR A 9 5.06 8.01 -2.64
N ARG A 10 4.48 8.65 -1.61
CA ARG A 10 3.05 9.03 -1.65
C ARG A 10 2.71 10.38 -1.01
N SER A 11 3.30 11.49 -1.49
CA SER A 11 2.63 12.82 -1.62
C SER A 11 3.60 13.93 -2.12
N PRO A 12 3.11 14.92 -2.90
CA PRO A 12 3.87 16.12 -3.25
C PRO A 12 3.84 17.24 -2.19
N ARG A 13 3.07 17.10 -1.09
CA ARG A 13 3.00 18.10 0.01
C ARG A 13 2.96 17.54 1.44
N ALA A 14 3.03 16.22 1.62
CA ALA A 14 3.25 15.58 2.92
C ALA A 14 4.42 14.59 2.79
N VAL A 15 5.43 14.76 3.63
CA VAL A 15 6.42 13.75 4.07
C VAL A 15 6.83 12.70 3.02
N LYS A 16 7.99 12.89 2.38
CA LYS A 16 8.65 11.84 1.58
C LYS A 16 9.28 10.81 2.53
N LEU A 17 8.53 9.82 2.99
CA LEU A 17 9.10 8.73 3.78
C LEU A 17 9.55 7.59 2.87
N LEU A 18 10.85 7.54 2.56
CA LEU A 18 11.40 6.42 1.79
C LEU A 18 11.91 5.36 2.78
N ALA A 19 11.32 4.17 2.74
CA ALA A 19 11.78 3.02 3.49
C ALA A 19 12.39 1.99 2.53
N ALA A 20 13.68 1.71 2.64
CA ALA A 20 14.34 0.69 1.83
C ALA A 20 14.64 -0.54 2.70
N LYS A 21 14.06 -1.69 2.35
CA LYS A 21 14.46 -3.00 2.90
C LYS A 21 15.72 -3.45 2.15
N ALA A 22 16.87 -3.48 2.84
CA ALA A 22 18.07 -4.10 2.28
C ALA A 22 17.98 -5.63 2.37
N TYR A 23 18.64 -6.35 1.47
CA TYR A 23 18.86 -7.80 1.62
C TYR A 23 19.45 -8.05 3.03
N ALA A 24 18.80 -8.91 3.82
CA ALA A 24 18.97 -9.16 5.27
C ALA A 24 17.97 -8.48 6.23
N GLY A 25 16.90 -7.84 5.75
CA GLY A 25 15.80 -7.37 6.61
C GLY A 25 16.14 -6.14 7.47
N ARG A 26 17.19 -5.40 7.09
CA ARG A 26 17.54 -4.11 7.71
C ARG A 26 16.62 -3.01 7.20
N LEU A 27 16.30 -2.06 8.08
CA LEU A 27 15.43 -0.92 7.79
C LEU A 27 16.22 0.37 7.66
N PHE A 28 16.05 1.06 6.53
CA PHE A 28 16.56 2.40 6.31
C PHE A 28 15.39 3.36 6.07
N MET A 29 15.41 4.51 6.74
CA MET A 29 14.37 5.54 6.66
C MET A 29 14.99 6.89 6.28
N CYS A 30 14.28 7.68 5.49
CA CYS A 30 14.57 9.11 5.31
C CYS A 30 13.31 9.88 5.00
N GLY A 31 13.36 11.20 5.15
CA GLY A 31 12.20 12.08 4.97
C GLY A 31 12.04 13.09 6.09
N ASP A 32 10.79 13.53 6.27
CA ASP A 32 10.39 14.31 7.44
C ASP A 32 10.36 13.42 8.68
N GLY A 33 11.02 13.88 9.74
CA GLY A 33 11.06 13.21 11.04
C GLY A 33 10.38 14.00 12.16
N SER A 34 9.64 15.06 11.83
CA SER A 34 9.08 16.00 12.82
C SER A 34 8.15 15.34 13.86
N PHE A 35 7.62 14.15 13.59
CA PHE A 35 6.78 13.38 14.51
C PHE A 35 7.47 12.12 15.05
N GLY A 36 8.76 11.92 14.76
CA GLY A 36 9.51 10.71 15.14
C GLY A 36 9.21 9.51 14.25
N GLN A 37 8.54 9.70 13.11
CA GLN A 37 8.12 8.64 12.19
C GLN A 37 9.28 7.96 11.45
N LEU A 38 10.52 8.44 11.65
CA LEU A 38 11.74 7.77 11.16
C LEU A 38 12.24 6.69 12.13
N GLY A 39 11.87 6.72 13.41
CA GLY A 39 12.23 5.66 14.37
C GLY A 39 13.66 5.70 14.92
N ASN A 40 14.41 6.77 14.65
CA ASN A 40 15.83 6.90 15.05
C ASN A 40 16.06 7.41 16.47
N GLY A 41 14.98 7.65 17.24
CA GLY A 41 15.08 8.19 18.59
C GLY A 41 15.18 9.72 18.68
N ASP A 42 14.99 10.41 17.57
CA ASP A 42 14.97 11.88 17.48
C ASP A 42 13.78 12.37 16.62
N HIS A 43 13.69 13.68 16.41
CA HIS A 43 12.67 14.30 15.54
C HIS A 43 13.30 14.99 14.33
N GLN A 44 14.48 14.52 13.89
CA GLN A 44 15.24 15.14 12.81
C GLN A 44 14.80 14.62 11.46
N SER A 45 14.77 15.51 10.47
CA SER A 45 14.51 15.13 9.09
C SER A 45 15.82 14.71 8.43
N HIS A 46 15.77 13.63 7.64
CA HIS A 46 16.93 13.11 6.93
C HIS A 46 16.70 13.20 5.41
N GLY A 47 17.61 13.88 4.71
CA GLY A 47 17.56 14.00 3.25
C GLY A 47 18.07 12.77 2.49
N SER A 48 18.69 11.82 3.18
CA SER A 48 19.24 10.58 2.65
C SER A 48 18.91 9.40 3.57
N PRO A 49 18.86 8.15 3.06
CA PRO A 49 18.56 6.97 3.86
C PRO A 49 19.48 6.82 5.08
N VAL A 50 18.90 6.65 6.26
CA VAL A 50 19.60 6.38 7.53
C VAL A 50 19.08 5.06 8.10
N GLU A 51 19.97 4.21 8.60
CA GLU A 51 19.57 2.95 9.23
C GLU A 51 18.88 3.18 10.56
N VAL A 52 17.76 2.48 10.78
CA VAL A 52 17.07 2.43 12.06
C VAL A 52 17.70 1.35 12.93
N LEU A 53 18.67 1.74 13.75
CA LEU A 53 19.51 0.81 14.52
C LEU A 53 18.73 -0.12 15.47
N PHE A 54 17.52 0.28 15.88
CA PHE A 54 16.64 -0.56 16.70
C PHE A 54 16.35 -1.94 16.04
N PHE A 55 16.35 -1.99 14.70
CA PHE A 55 16.08 -3.20 13.93
C PHE A 55 17.33 -3.88 13.38
N SER A 56 18.55 -3.41 13.68
CA SER A 56 19.77 -4.00 13.09
C SER A 56 20.01 -5.47 13.46
N SER A 57 19.45 -5.94 14.58
CA SER A 57 19.47 -7.35 15.01
C SER A 57 18.17 -8.10 14.75
N LYS A 58 17.21 -7.48 14.04
CA LYS A 58 15.89 -8.05 13.76
C LYS A 58 15.67 -8.15 12.26
N HIS A 59 14.74 -8.99 11.83
CA HIS A 59 14.41 -9.13 10.42
C HIS A 59 13.07 -8.44 10.12
N VAL A 60 13.14 -7.23 9.54
CA VAL A 60 11.96 -6.46 9.15
C VAL A 60 11.37 -7.05 7.88
N GLU A 61 10.17 -7.60 7.98
CA GLU A 61 9.47 -8.23 6.86
C GLU A 61 8.80 -7.21 5.95
N GLN A 62 8.06 -6.30 6.55
CA GLN A 62 7.30 -5.28 5.85
C GLN A 62 7.39 -3.95 6.60
N ILE A 63 7.27 -2.85 5.86
CA ILE A 63 7.09 -1.50 6.38
C ILE A 63 5.83 -0.90 5.76
N ALA A 64 5.02 -0.22 6.56
CA ALA A 64 3.90 0.58 6.11
C ALA A 64 4.03 2.01 6.66
N CYS A 65 3.79 3.01 5.80
CA CYS A 65 4.04 4.41 6.09
C CYS A 65 2.74 5.21 6.02
N GLY A 66 2.28 5.74 7.15
CA GLY A 66 1.19 6.70 7.21
C GLY A 66 1.66 8.14 6.99
N MET A 67 0.79 9.11 7.26
CA MET A 67 1.13 10.52 7.05
C MET A 67 2.19 11.01 8.05
N ARG A 68 2.10 10.54 9.30
CA ARG A 68 2.95 10.97 10.42
C ARG A 68 3.40 9.81 11.29
N HIS A 69 3.26 8.57 10.83
CA HIS A 69 3.63 7.36 11.56
C HIS A 69 4.08 6.27 10.60
N SER A 70 4.70 5.25 11.18
CA SER A 70 5.26 4.10 10.49
C SER A 70 4.95 2.85 11.29
N LEU A 71 4.70 1.76 10.58
CA LEU A 71 4.55 0.41 11.12
C LEU A 71 5.63 -0.48 10.51
N ALA A 72 6.24 -1.34 11.32
CA ALA A 72 7.17 -2.36 10.88
C ALA A 72 6.69 -3.73 11.35
N LEU A 73 6.51 -4.66 10.41
CA LEU A 73 6.27 -6.07 10.70
C LEU A 73 7.63 -6.76 10.76
N VAL A 74 7.90 -7.47 11.85
CA VAL A 74 9.22 -8.02 12.15
C VAL A 74 9.06 -9.47 12.54
N SER A 75 9.76 -10.36 11.82
CA SER A 75 9.87 -11.76 12.23
C SER A 75 10.92 -11.87 13.34
N ASP A 76 10.57 -12.52 14.44
CA ASP A 76 11.53 -12.81 15.50
C ASP A 76 12.30 -14.11 15.19
N ALA A 77 13.62 -14.02 15.15
CA ALA A 77 14.50 -15.15 14.87
C ALA A 77 14.65 -16.01 16.14
N GLY A 78 13.58 -16.73 16.51
CA GLY A 78 13.58 -17.60 17.69
C GLY A 78 12.20 -17.84 18.31
N SER A 79 11.18 -17.08 17.93
CA SER A 79 9.80 -17.33 18.34
C SER A 79 8.91 -17.59 17.12
N SER A 80 7.79 -18.26 17.35
CA SER A 80 6.81 -18.63 16.33
C SER A 80 5.89 -17.47 15.91
N GLY A 81 6.23 -16.21 16.26
CA GLY A 81 5.34 -15.06 16.07
C GLY A 81 6.04 -13.86 15.43
N SER A 82 5.31 -13.16 14.56
CA SER A 82 5.71 -11.86 14.04
C SER A 82 5.24 -10.74 14.98
N LEU A 83 6.10 -9.75 15.21
CA LEU A 83 5.77 -8.56 16.00
C LEU A 83 5.52 -7.36 15.09
N ILE A 84 4.56 -6.53 15.48
CA ILE A 84 4.34 -5.22 14.85
C ILE A 84 4.92 -4.14 15.75
N TYR A 85 5.71 -3.26 15.15
CA TYR A 85 6.21 -2.06 15.81
C TYR A 85 5.59 -0.80 15.20
N GLY A 86 5.16 0.13 16.03
CA GLY A 86 4.70 1.47 15.64
C GLY A 86 5.63 2.57 16.13
N PHE A 87 5.81 3.61 15.32
CA PHE A 87 6.54 4.83 15.69
C PHE A 87 6.03 6.02 14.88
N GLY A 88 6.17 7.23 15.43
CA GLY A 88 5.64 8.48 14.90
C GLY A 88 4.54 9.07 15.78
N SER A 89 3.59 9.77 15.16
CA SER A 89 2.44 10.37 15.83
C SER A 89 1.52 9.31 16.41
N ALA A 90 1.02 9.57 17.62
CA ALA A 90 0.05 8.75 18.34
C ALA A 90 -1.27 9.50 18.60
N ARG A 91 -1.47 10.67 17.98
CA ARG A 91 -2.56 11.59 18.29
C ARG A 91 -3.95 10.99 18.10
N HIS A 92 -4.09 10.09 17.12
CA HIS A 92 -5.33 9.39 16.82
C HIS A 92 -5.21 7.91 17.18
N GLY A 93 -4.18 7.51 17.94
CA GLY A 93 -3.95 6.11 18.28
C GLY A 93 -3.31 5.28 17.16
N GLN A 94 -2.88 5.87 16.05
CA GLN A 94 -2.44 5.16 14.83
C GLN A 94 -1.21 4.25 15.00
N ILE A 95 -0.50 4.34 16.13
CA ILE A 95 0.58 3.41 16.49
C ILE A 95 0.13 2.33 17.49
N GLY A 96 -1.18 2.16 17.69
CA GLY A 96 -1.78 1.05 18.45
C GLY A 96 -1.49 1.08 19.94
N MET A 97 -1.33 2.28 20.51
CA MET A 97 -1.13 2.47 21.94
C MET A 97 -2.17 3.43 22.51
N LEU A 98 -2.60 3.14 23.74
CA LEU A 98 -3.44 4.04 24.54
C LEU A 98 -2.78 5.42 24.67
N GLU A 99 -3.54 6.47 24.33
CA GLU A 99 -3.03 7.84 24.32
C GLU A 99 -2.58 8.26 25.73
N SER A 100 -1.29 8.57 25.87
CA SER A 100 -0.81 9.33 27.04
C SER A 100 -1.09 10.82 26.82
N ARG A 101 -1.70 11.48 27.81
CA ARG A 101 -1.98 12.93 27.75
C ARG A 101 -0.73 13.79 27.53
N THR A 102 0.46 13.26 27.86
CA THR A 102 1.73 14.00 27.80
C THR A 102 2.62 13.59 26.63
N GLN A 103 2.39 12.43 26.01
CA GLN A 103 3.23 11.92 24.92
C GLN A 103 2.38 11.56 23.69
N ARG A 104 2.43 12.44 22.68
CA ARG A 104 1.66 12.34 21.43
C ARG A 104 2.49 11.91 20.22
N SER A 105 3.78 11.67 20.42
CA SER A 105 4.70 11.14 19.42
C SER A 105 5.73 10.21 20.07
N HIS A 106 6.10 9.17 19.33
CA HIS A 106 7.05 8.16 19.74
C HIS A 106 8.11 8.03 18.66
N ASN A 107 9.30 8.54 18.94
CA ASN A 107 10.42 8.52 17.99
C ASN A 107 11.27 7.24 18.05
N PHE A 108 10.96 6.33 18.96
CA PHE A 108 11.51 4.98 19.02
C PHE A 108 10.41 3.96 18.70
N PRO A 109 10.73 2.88 17.94
CA PRO A 109 9.79 1.79 17.70
C PRO A 109 9.24 1.20 19.00
N LYS A 110 7.92 1.01 19.04
CA LYS A 110 7.18 0.41 20.16
C LYS A 110 6.38 -0.78 19.68
N VAL A 111 6.42 -1.88 20.44
CA VAL A 111 5.60 -3.06 20.14
C VAL A 111 4.12 -2.67 20.24
N ILE A 112 3.33 -3.10 19.26
CA ILE A 112 1.87 -3.00 19.30
C ILE A 112 1.32 -4.33 19.81
N GLU A 113 0.54 -4.27 20.88
CA GLU A 113 -0.09 -5.42 21.52
C GLU A 113 -1.46 -5.72 20.88
N GLY A 114 -2.05 -6.88 21.20
CA GLY A 114 -3.36 -7.31 20.69
C GLY A 114 -3.30 -8.32 19.53
N PHE A 115 -2.13 -8.94 19.32
CA PHE A 115 -1.89 -9.93 18.25
C PHE A 115 -1.35 -11.26 18.81
N GLU A 116 -1.54 -11.55 20.10
CA GLU A 116 -0.87 -12.65 20.80
C GLU A 116 -1.26 -14.05 20.27
N ASN A 117 -2.40 -14.16 19.60
CA ASN A 117 -2.97 -15.43 19.13
C ASN A 117 -3.19 -15.47 17.61
N CYS A 118 -2.57 -14.57 16.84
CA CYS A 118 -2.72 -14.54 15.39
C CYS A 118 -1.37 -14.30 14.69
N GLU A 119 -1.22 -14.92 13.52
CA GLU A 119 -0.07 -14.68 12.66
C GLU A 119 -0.39 -13.50 11.73
N ILE A 120 0.25 -12.36 11.94
CA ILE A 120 0.10 -11.21 11.05
C ILE A 120 1.00 -11.37 9.82
N VAL A 121 0.38 -11.34 8.64
CA VAL A 121 1.04 -11.53 7.34
C VAL A 121 1.20 -10.23 6.57
N SER A 122 0.42 -9.19 6.92
CA SER A 122 0.52 -7.90 6.24
C SER A 122 0.13 -6.73 7.13
N ILE A 123 0.81 -5.60 6.95
CA ILE A 123 0.53 -4.33 7.63
C ILE A 123 0.25 -3.20 6.64
N TYR A 124 -0.58 -2.24 7.05
CA TYR A 124 -1.01 -1.11 6.22
C TYR A 124 -1.06 0.15 7.06
N ALA A 125 -0.68 1.29 6.47
CA ALA A 125 -0.76 2.59 7.10
C ALA A 125 -0.98 3.66 6.02
N ASN A 126 -1.93 4.55 6.24
CA ASN A 126 -2.14 5.75 5.42
C ASN A 126 -2.95 6.78 6.21
N GLY A 127 -2.78 8.07 5.91
CA GLY A 127 -3.41 9.14 6.70
C GLY A 127 -3.03 8.99 8.18
N ASP A 128 -4.05 8.94 9.03
CA ASP A 128 -3.93 8.64 10.46
C ASP A 128 -4.53 7.26 10.81
N HIS A 129 -4.57 6.35 9.82
CA HIS A 129 -5.12 4.99 9.93
C HIS A 129 -4.02 3.95 9.88
N SER A 130 -4.27 2.83 10.52
CA SER A 130 -3.42 1.65 10.52
C SER A 130 -4.27 0.39 10.42
N ALA A 131 -3.71 -0.64 9.80
CA ALA A 131 -4.33 -1.95 9.76
C ALA A 131 -3.31 -3.08 9.71
N ALA A 132 -3.75 -4.26 10.11
CA ALA A 132 -3.01 -5.51 10.00
C ALA A 132 -3.95 -6.62 9.54
N LEU A 133 -3.46 -7.49 8.66
CA LEU A 133 -4.18 -8.67 8.16
C LEU A 133 -3.47 -9.91 8.67
N SER A 134 -4.22 -10.80 9.30
CA SER A 134 -3.73 -12.10 9.76
C SER A 134 -3.81 -13.17 8.68
N ALA A 135 -3.07 -14.26 8.85
CA ALA A 135 -3.01 -15.40 7.93
C ALA A 135 -4.38 -16.10 7.74
N ASP A 136 -5.24 -16.03 8.75
CA ASP A 136 -6.61 -16.57 8.72
C ASP A 136 -7.64 -15.57 8.17
N GLY A 137 -7.20 -14.41 7.67
CA GLY A 137 -8.05 -13.43 6.99
C GLY A 137 -8.78 -12.46 7.92
N GLN A 138 -8.40 -12.38 9.19
CA GLN A 138 -8.94 -11.36 10.10
C GLN A 138 -8.27 -10.01 9.89
N LEU A 139 -9.08 -8.96 9.77
CA LEU A 139 -8.61 -7.59 9.60
C LEU A 139 -8.69 -6.85 10.92
N TYR A 140 -7.55 -6.32 11.36
CA TYR A 140 -7.42 -5.43 12.50
C TYR A 140 -7.26 -4.00 11.98
N ILE A 141 -8.05 -3.06 12.48
CA ILE A 141 -7.95 -1.63 12.13
C ILE A 141 -7.84 -0.82 13.42
N TRP A 142 -7.01 0.23 13.40
CA TRP A 142 -6.90 1.21 14.47
C TRP A 142 -6.40 2.55 13.95
N GLY A 143 -6.33 3.53 14.84
CA GLY A 143 -6.05 4.91 14.51
C GLY A 143 -7.33 5.72 14.39
N ARG A 144 -7.30 6.72 13.51
CA ARG A 144 -8.48 7.51 13.20
C ARG A 144 -9.58 6.60 12.67
N ARG A 145 -10.84 6.80 13.06
CA ARG A 145 -11.93 6.04 12.42
C ARG A 145 -12.36 6.69 11.11
N PHE A 146 -12.83 5.86 10.17
CA PHE A 146 -13.49 6.32 8.95
C PHE A 146 -14.90 6.90 9.23
N SER A 147 -15.54 6.46 10.32
CA SER A 147 -16.88 6.85 10.80
C SER A 147 -16.94 6.85 12.34
N GLY A 148 -17.82 7.67 12.93
CA GLY A 148 -18.05 7.69 14.39
C GLY A 148 -17.43 8.90 15.11
N ARG A 149 -17.64 8.97 16.43
CA ARG A 149 -17.29 10.15 17.26
C ARG A 149 -15.89 10.12 17.88
N SER A 150 -15.25 8.95 17.98
CA SER A 150 -13.94 8.76 18.63
C SER A 150 -13.03 7.81 17.85
N ASP A 151 -11.71 8.00 17.99
CA ASP A 151 -10.66 7.19 17.37
C ASP A 151 -10.41 5.87 18.13
N ASP A 152 -9.80 4.90 17.45
CA ASP A 152 -9.42 3.61 18.01
C ASP A 152 -7.94 3.61 18.39
N HIS A 153 -7.64 3.57 19.69
CA HIS A 153 -6.27 3.66 20.18
C HIS A 153 -5.50 2.34 20.21
N ILE A 154 -6.18 1.22 20.03
CA ILE A 154 -5.60 -0.13 20.00
C ILE A 154 -6.22 -0.93 18.84
N PRO A 155 -5.52 -1.94 18.28
CA PRO A 155 -6.05 -2.80 17.23
C PRO A 155 -7.45 -3.32 17.55
N GLN A 156 -8.43 -3.04 16.68
CA GLN A 156 -9.78 -3.59 16.76
C GLN A 156 -9.99 -4.60 15.63
N ILE A 157 -10.46 -5.80 15.98
CA ILE A 157 -10.88 -6.79 14.99
C ILE A 157 -12.14 -6.27 14.32
N LEU A 158 -12.15 -6.26 13.00
CA LEU A 158 -13.35 -6.09 12.21
C LEU A 158 -14.08 -7.44 12.12
N PRO A 159 -15.26 -7.60 12.76
CA PRO A 159 -16.01 -8.84 12.65
C PRO A 159 -16.54 -8.97 11.22
N SER A 160 -15.98 -9.88 10.44
CA SER A 160 -16.44 -10.16 9.09
C SER A 160 -16.34 -11.67 8.81
N PRO A 161 -17.39 -12.30 8.24
CA PRO A 161 -17.31 -13.68 7.77
C PRO A 161 -16.52 -13.80 6.46
N LEU A 162 -16.03 -12.69 5.89
CA LEU A 162 -15.40 -12.65 4.59
C LEU A 162 -13.92 -12.99 4.69
N GLY A 163 -13.43 -13.85 3.79
CA GLY A 163 -12.00 -14.12 3.65
C GLY A 163 -11.30 -12.92 3.04
N ILE A 164 -10.78 -12.02 3.88
CA ILE A 164 -10.08 -10.81 3.43
C ILE A 164 -8.71 -11.20 2.89
N THR A 165 -8.39 -10.73 1.69
CA THR A 165 -7.15 -11.08 0.97
C THR A 165 -6.23 -9.89 0.74
N GLU A 166 -6.78 -8.68 0.60
CA GLU A 166 -6.01 -7.46 0.39
C GLU A 166 -6.71 -6.27 1.03
N VAL A 167 -5.93 -5.29 1.50
CA VAL A 167 -6.45 -4.04 2.06
C VAL A 167 -5.69 -2.87 1.44
N ALA A 168 -6.41 -1.78 1.12
CA ALA A 168 -5.80 -0.53 0.71
C ALA A 168 -6.38 0.64 1.51
N LEU A 169 -5.56 1.23 2.37
CA LEU A 169 -5.96 2.41 3.16
C LEU A 169 -5.75 3.68 2.35
N GLY A 170 -6.78 4.53 2.30
CA GLY A 170 -6.71 5.92 1.86
C GLY A 170 -6.64 6.90 3.03
N TRP A 171 -6.83 8.21 2.78
CA TRP A 171 -6.86 9.19 3.88
C TRP A 171 -8.20 9.21 4.60
N ASN A 172 -9.30 9.02 3.87
CA ASN A 172 -10.65 9.10 4.40
C ASN A 172 -11.52 7.88 4.07
N HIS A 173 -10.97 6.89 3.37
CA HIS A 173 -11.62 5.64 3.03
C HIS A 173 -10.62 4.48 3.09
N ALA A 174 -11.12 3.26 3.06
CA ALA A 174 -10.30 2.06 2.87
C ALA A 174 -11.03 1.09 1.94
N LEU A 175 -10.28 0.36 1.12
CA LEU A 175 -10.76 -0.73 0.30
C LEU A 175 -10.37 -2.06 0.94
N VAL A 176 -11.28 -3.03 0.86
CA VAL A 176 -11.07 -4.40 1.32
C VAL A 176 -11.44 -5.33 0.18
N LEU A 177 -10.48 -6.14 -0.26
CA LEU A 177 -10.69 -7.20 -1.24
C LEU A 177 -10.96 -8.51 -0.52
N THR A 178 -12.05 -9.16 -0.89
CA THR A 178 -12.44 -10.47 -0.37
C THR A 178 -12.62 -11.45 -1.52
N ASP A 179 -12.84 -12.71 -1.19
CA ASP A 179 -13.26 -13.77 -2.11
C ASP A 179 -14.55 -13.43 -2.89
N ASN A 180 -15.43 -12.60 -2.31
CA ASN A 180 -16.76 -12.28 -2.81
C ASN A 180 -16.90 -10.88 -3.41
N GLY A 181 -15.81 -10.10 -3.49
CA GLY A 181 -15.78 -8.80 -4.15
C GLY A 181 -14.96 -7.75 -3.41
N VAL A 182 -15.18 -6.48 -3.78
CA VAL A 182 -14.53 -5.33 -3.16
C VAL A 182 -15.51 -4.58 -2.29
N TYR A 183 -15.06 -4.24 -1.10
CA TYR A 183 -15.82 -3.46 -0.13
C TYR A 183 -15.06 -2.21 0.29
N MET A 184 -15.77 -1.23 0.84
CA MET A 184 -15.22 0.08 1.22
C MET A 184 -15.70 0.55 2.60
N PHE A 185 -14.82 1.25 3.31
CA PHE A 185 -15.11 2.07 4.49
C PHE A 185 -15.09 3.57 4.18
N GLY A 186 -15.83 4.38 4.95
CA GLY A 186 -15.72 5.85 4.94
C GLY A 186 -16.63 6.58 3.95
N GLY A 187 -17.35 5.82 3.11
CA GLY A 187 -18.42 6.28 2.21
C GLY A 187 -17.96 7.22 1.09
N TYR A 188 -18.80 7.38 0.08
CA TYR A 188 -18.62 8.32 -1.04
C TYR A 188 -18.90 9.77 -0.62
N ARG A 189 -18.17 10.31 0.37
CA ARG A 189 -18.40 11.67 0.90
C ARG A 189 -18.07 12.82 -0.06
N HIS A 190 -17.81 12.54 -1.35
CA HIS A 190 -17.56 13.56 -2.36
C HIS A 190 -18.84 14.28 -2.82
N GLY A 191 -20.03 13.68 -2.65
CA GLY A 191 -21.31 14.32 -3.00
C GLY A 191 -21.76 15.46 -2.07
N MET A 192 -21.20 15.57 -0.86
CA MET A 192 -21.61 16.59 0.12
C MET A 192 -20.79 17.89 0.06
N LEU A 193 -19.66 17.93 -0.66
CA LEU A 193 -18.86 19.14 -0.81
C LEU A 193 -19.24 19.97 -2.05
N SER A 194 -20.12 19.45 -2.92
CA SER A 194 -20.63 20.13 -4.13
C SER A 194 -22.08 20.63 -4.01
N GLY A 195 -22.73 20.49 -2.86
CA GLY A 195 -24.06 21.07 -2.61
C GLY A 195 -25.23 20.42 -3.37
N SER A 196 -25.07 19.24 -3.98
CA SER A 196 -26.17 18.53 -4.65
C SER A 196 -26.54 17.23 -3.92
N PRO A 197 -27.77 17.09 -3.37
CA PRO A 197 -28.23 15.82 -2.82
C PRO A 197 -28.78 14.95 -3.96
N LEU A 198 -27.90 14.22 -4.65
CA LEU A 198 -28.34 13.22 -5.63
C LEU A 198 -27.48 11.96 -5.55
N ALA A 199 -27.95 10.99 -4.77
CA ALA A 199 -28.12 9.59 -5.18
C ALA A 199 -28.70 8.82 -3.99
N ASN A 200 -29.74 8.03 -4.26
CA ASN A 200 -30.44 7.19 -3.31
C ASN A 200 -29.46 6.28 -2.51
N PRO A 201 -29.65 6.10 -1.20
CA PRO A 201 -28.82 5.20 -0.42
C PRO A 201 -28.97 3.76 -0.93
N ILE A 202 -27.85 3.19 -1.40
CA ILE A 202 -27.71 1.82 -1.87
C ILE A 202 -27.92 0.87 -0.68
N GLN A 203 -28.60 -0.25 -0.92
CA GLN A 203 -28.95 -1.26 0.09
C GLN A 203 -27.76 -1.59 1.01
N HIS A 204 -27.90 -1.22 2.27
CA HIS A 204 -26.94 -1.47 3.34
C HIS A 204 -26.84 -2.98 3.62
N ALA A 205 -25.67 -3.57 3.41
CA ALA A 205 -25.31 -4.79 4.11
C ALA A 205 -25.06 -4.42 5.58
N LEU A 206 -26.15 -4.41 6.37
CA LEU A 206 -26.09 -4.22 7.81
C LEU A 206 -25.39 -5.44 8.42
N PHE A 207 -24.26 -5.22 9.08
CA PHE A 207 -23.76 -6.16 10.09
C PHE A 207 -24.23 -5.62 11.44
N PRO A 208 -25.32 -6.14 12.03
CA PRO A 208 -25.72 -5.72 13.36
C PRO A 208 -24.73 -6.30 14.37
N SER A 209 -24.11 -5.42 15.16
CA SER A 209 -23.60 -5.80 16.48
C SER A 209 -24.79 -6.31 17.30
N ALA A 210 -24.66 -7.53 17.81
CA ALA A 210 -25.62 -8.07 18.75
C ALA A 210 -25.56 -7.23 20.04
N GLN A 211 -26.70 -6.59 20.33
CA GLN A 211 -27.05 -5.83 21.53
C GLN A 211 -26.54 -4.38 21.64
N GLY A 212 -27.52 -3.46 21.58
CA GLY A 212 -27.66 -2.35 22.53
C GLY A 212 -26.79 -1.12 22.32
N ASP A 213 -27.42 -0.07 21.77
CA ASP A 213 -27.07 1.35 21.78
C ASP A 213 -26.00 1.92 20.83
N SER A 214 -26.50 2.82 19.96
CA SER A 214 -25.83 3.76 19.06
C SER A 214 -25.04 3.20 17.86
N SER A 215 -25.47 3.61 16.67
CA SER A 215 -25.02 3.19 15.33
C SER A 215 -23.63 3.73 14.95
N ASP A 216 -22.59 3.41 15.72
CA ASP A 216 -21.20 3.82 15.46
C ASP A 216 -20.32 2.68 14.89
N ALA A 217 -20.92 1.53 14.55
CA ALA A 217 -20.19 0.42 13.93
C ALA A 217 -19.76 0.76 12.48
N PRO A 218 -18.52 0.45 12.08
CA PRO A 218 -18.05 0.73 10.72
C PRO A 218 -18.88 -0.09 9.72
N THR A 219 -19.64 0.59 8.88
CA THR A 219 -20.46 -0.07 7.85
C THR A 219 -19.59 -0.34 6.64
N LEU A 220 -19.44 -1.62 6.31
CA LEU A 220 -18.69 -2.09 5.14
C LEU A 220 -19.63 -2.12 3.93
N GLU A 221 -19.40 -1.26 2.94
CA GLU A 221 -20.26 -1.15 1.76
C GLU A 221 -19.63 -1.89 0.57
N LYS A 222 -20.40 -2.76 -0.11
CA LYS A 222 -19.93 -3.40 -1.35
C LYS A 222 -19.79 -2.33 -2.44
N VAL A 223 -18.65 -2.30 -3.13
CA VAL A 223 -18.43 -1.38 -4.24
C VAL A 223 -19.32 -1.81 -5.42
N PRO A 224 -20.17 -0.92 -5.96
CA PRO A 224 -21.12 -1.27 -7.01
C PRO A 224 -20.41 -1.46 -8.36
N CYS A 225 -21.13 -2.05 -9.31
CA CYS A 225 -20.68 -2.22 -10.71
C CYS A 225 -19.46 -3.14 -10.87
N LEU A 226 -19.23 -4.04 -9.91
CA LEU A 226 -18.15 -5.04 -9.93
C LEU A 226 -18.65 -6.49 -9.88
N ASP A 227 -19.97 -6.72 -10.00
CA ASP A 227 -20.56 -8.05 -9.77
C ASP A 227 -20.06 -9.12 -10.77
N ASP A 228 -19.68 -8.72 -12.00
CA ASP A 228 -19.16 -9.62 -13.05
C ASP A 228 -17.63 -9.52 -13.23
N GLU A 229 -16.94 -8.81 -12.34
CA GLU A 229 -15.50 -8.57 -12.41
C GLU A 229 -14.75 -9.27 -11.28
N LYS A 230 -13.77 -10.10 -11.65
CA LYS A 230 -12.86 -10.71 -10.68
C LYS A 230 -11.71 -9.75 -10.41
N VAL A 231 -11.80 -9.02 -9.30
CA VAL A 231 -10.75 -8.10 -8.86
C VAL A 231 -9.57 -8.87 -8.28
N VAL A 232 -8.36 -8.50 -8.68
CA VAL A 232 -7.11 -9.17 -8.25
C VAL A 232 -6.16 -8.25 -7.50
N HIS A 233 -6.29 -6.93 -7.64
CA HIS A 233 -5.48 -5.94 -6.91
C HIS A 233 -6.28 -4.66 -6.65
N ILE A 234 -6.03 -4.02 -5.52
CA ILE A 234 -6.65 -2.76 -5.11
C ILE A 234 -5.61 -1.73 -4.69
N ALA A 235 -5.93 -0.44 -4.83
CA ALA A 235 -5.10 0.64 -4.34
C ALA A 235 -5.94 1.86 -3.96
N ALA A 236 -5.54 2.53 -2.88
CA ALA A 236 -6.18 3.74 -2.38
C ALA A 236 -5.16 4.87 -2.24
N GLY A 237 -5.56 6.06 -2.71
CA GLY A 237 -4.83 7.32 -2.55
C GLY A 237 -5.40 8.14 -1.42
N ALA A 238 -5.26 9.47 -1.45
CA ALA A 238 -5.90 10.30 -0.42
C ALA A 238 -7.43 10.16 -0.47
N GLU A 239 -8.00 10.38 -1.65
CA GLU A 239 -9.45 10.49 -1.89
C GLU A 239 -9.88 9.79 -3.18
N HIS A 240 -9.06 8.89 -3.70
CA HIS A 240 -9.39 8.09 -4.88
C HIS A 240 -9.01 6.63 -4.67
N SER A 241 -9.71 5.79 -5.39
CA SER A 241 -9.61 4.35 -5.37
C SER A 241 -9.29 3.84 -6.76
N ALA A 242 -8.57 2.73 -6.83
CA ALA A 242 -8.26 2.07 -8.07
C ALA A 242 -8.19 0.55 -7.88
N LEU A 243 -8.45 -0.19 -8.93
CA LEU A 243 -8.38 -1.64 -8.93
C LEU A 243 -7.93 -2.20 -10.28
N ILE A 244 -7.50 -3.45 -10.27
CA ILE A 244 -7.21 -4.27 -11.45
C ILE A 244 -8.05 -5.54 -11.38
N THR A 245 -8.66 -5.93 -12.50
CA THR A 245 -9.34 -7.22 -12.66
C THR A 245 -8.41 -8.28 -13.26
N ASP A 246 -8.78 -9.55 -13.16
CA ASP A 246 -8.03 -10.67 -13.75
C ASP A 246 -7.90 -10.59 -15.28
N LYS A 247 -8.82 -9.90 -15.95
CA LYS A 247 -8.78 -9.55 -17.39
C LYS A 247 -7.77 -8.44 -17.70
N GLY A 248 -7.16 -7.83 -16.68
CA GLY A 248 -6.28 -6.67 -16.80
C GLY A 248 -7.02 -5.35 -17.00
N THR A 249 -8.34 -5.31 -16.75
CA THR A 249 -9.11 -4.07 -16.75
C THR A 249 -8.72 -3.23 -15.56
N ILE A 250 -8.48 -1.94 -15.78
CA ILE A 250 -8.17 -0.99 -14.72
C ILE A 250 -9.37 -0.09 -14.52
N MET A 251 -9.80 0.06 -13.26
CA MET A 251 -10.90 0.95 -12.91
C MET A 251 -10.47 1.89 -11.79
N THR A 252 -10.95 3.13 -11.86
CA THR A 252 -10.66 4.19 -10.88
C THR A 252 -11.91 4.98 -10.54
N TRP A 253 -12.00 5.48 -9.30
CA TRP A 253 -13.06 6.36 -8.86
C TRP A 253 -12.65 7.21 -7.66
N GLY A 254 -13.48 8.17 -7.27
CA GLY A 254 -13.25 9.14 -6.20
C GLY A 254 -12.94 10.53 -6.74
N TRP A 255 -12.17 11.30 -5.97
CA TRP A 255 -11.77 12.67 -6.30
C TRP A 255 -10.85 12.69 -7.53
N GLY A 256 -11.14 13.57 -8.49
CA GLY A 256 -10.51 13.64 -9.80
C GLY A 256 -9.86 14.98 -10.16
N GLU A 257 -9.90 15.99 -9.30
CA GLU A 257 -9.46 17.37 -9.62
C GLU A 257 -8.00 17.51 -10.10
N HIS A 258 -7.14 16.53 -9.86
CA HIS A 258 -5.75 16.52 -10.31
C HIS A 258 -5.52 15.56 -11.49
N GLY A 259 -6.58 14.96 -12.02
CA GLY A 259 -6.51 13.96 -13.08
C GLY A 259 -6.00 12.60 -12.61
N GLN A 260 -5.99 12.35 -11.29
CA GLN A 260 -5.51 11.10 -10.69
C GLN A 260 -6.25 9.87 -11.19
N LEU A 261 -7.52 10.02 -11.61
CA LEU A 261 -8.32 8.93 -12.15
C LEU A 261 -7.87 8.48 -13.56
N GLY A 262 -7.10 9.30 -14.28
CA GLY A 262 -6.62 8.93 -15.62
C GLY A 262 -7.71 8.84 -16.70
N LEU A 263 -8.89 9.41 -16.47
CA LEU A 263 -10.05 9.35 -17.38
C LEU A 263 -10.03 10.41 -18.49
N GLY A 264 -8.90 11.10 -18.69
CA GLY A 264 -8.77 12.18 -19.67
C GLY A 264 -9.42 13.52 -19.27
N ASN A 265 -9.99 13.60 -18.06
CA ASN A 265 -10.57 14.81 -17.48
C ASN A 265 -10.22 14.91 -15.98
N THR A 266 -10.75 15.92 -15.30
CA THR A 266 -10.55 16.17 -13.86
C THR A 266 -11.84 16.11 -13.06
N CYS A 267 -12.83 15.37 -13.54
CA CYS A 267 -14.13 15.22 -12.88
C CYS A 267 -14.08 14.07 -11.88
N ASP A 268 -14.71 14.29 -10.73
CA ASP A 268 -14.90 13.25 -9.71
C ASP A 268 -15.80 12.12 -10.25
N GLN A 269 -15.61 10.92 -9.72
CA GLN A 269 -16.42 9.75 -10.05
C GLN A 269 -16.90 9.09 -8.77
N THR A 270 -18.20 8.84 -8.67
CA THR A 270 -18.80 8.17 -7.50
C THR A 270 -18.85 6.65 -7.65
N SER A 271 -18.52 6.11 -8.82
CA SER A 271 -18.48 4.67 -9.08
C SER A 271 -17.26 4.30 -9.96
N PRO A 272 -16.76 3.06 -9.88
CA PRO A 272 -15.63 2.59 -10.68
C PRO A 272 -15.81 2.88 -12.18
N GLN A 273 -14.86 3.62 -12.76
CA GLN A 273 -14.81 3.91 -14.20
C GLN A 273 -13.61 3.22 -14.84
N ILE A 274 -13.82 2.63 -16.02
CA ILE A 274 -12.75 1.98 -16.79
C ILE A 274 -11.76 3.02 -17.29
N VAL A 275 -10.47 2.78 -17.05
CA VAL A 275 -9.36 3.59 -17.56
C VAL A 275 -8.88 3.00 -18.89
N ASN A 276 -8.97 3.79 -19.96
CA ASN A 276 -8.48 3.39 -21.27
C ASN A 276 -6.95 3.54 -21.33
N ILE A 277 -6.24 2.42 -21.27
CA ILE A 277 -4.79 2.37 -21.47
C ILE A 277 -4.53 1.89 -22.89
N ASP A 278 -4.04 2.79 -23.74
CA ASP A 278 -3.55 2.48 -25.08
C ASP A 278 -2.26 1.63 -24.98
N CYS A 279 -2.44 0.35 -24.69
CA CYS A 279 -1.38 -0.62 -24.71
C CYS A 279 -1.60 -1.54 -25.92
N LYS A 280 -0.74 -1.41 -26.93
CA LYS A 280 -0.66 -2.39 -28.02
C LYS A 280 -0.54 -3.77 -27.38
N ARG A 281 -1.53 -4.64 -27.63
CA ARG A 281 -1.56 -6.00 -27.08
C ARG A 281 -0.32 -6.74 -27.59
N SER A 282 0.65 -6.94 -26.70
CA SER A 282 1.73 -7.90 -26.90
C SER A 282 1.19 -9.26 -26.45
N SER A 283 1.43 -10.30 -27.24
CA SER A 283 0.99 -11.68 -27.01
C SER A 283 1.66 -12.38 -25.81
N THR A 284 2.26 -11.62 -24.90
CA THR A 284 3.01 -12.13 -23.74
C THR A 284 2.16 -11.97 -22.49
N SER A 285 2.28 -12.91 -21.54
CA SER A 285 1.67 -12.74 -20.21
C SER A 285 2.18 -11.46 -19.56
N VAL A 286 1.26 -10.54 -19.29
CA VAL A 286 1.54 -9.25 -18.66
C VAL A 286 1.03 -9.31 -17.23
N GLN A 287 1.87 -8.91 -16.28
CA GLN A 287 1.43 -8.61 -14.92
C GLN A 287 1.27 -7.11 -14.77
N LEU A 288 0.13 -6.68 -14.22
CA LEU A 288 -0.14 -5.28 -13.91
C LEU A 288 -0.09 -5.08 -12.40
N GLY A 289 0.52 -3.98 -11.97
CA GLY A 289 0.43 -3.48 -10.59
C GLY A 289 -0.14 -2.07 -10.60
N ILE A 290 -0.92 -1.72 -9.58
CA ILE A 290 -1.51 -0.39 -9.41
C ILE A 290 -1.16 0.21 -8.06
N TYR A 291 -0.83 1.50 -8.05
CA TYR A 291 -0.39 2.21 -6.86
C TYR A 291 -0.96 3.63 -6.85
N CYS A 292 -1.48 4.07 -5.71
CA CYS A 292 -2.11 5.38 -5.58
C CYS A 292 -1.33 6.26 -4.59
N GLY A 293 -0.81 7.39 -5.06
CA GLY A 293 -0.29 8.46 -4.20
C GLY A 293 -1.40 9.34 -3.65
N SER A 294 -1.03 10.45 -3.01
CA SER A 294 -2.02 11.41 -2.49
C SER A 294 -2.90 12.01 -3.60
N GLY A 295 -2.35 12.26 -4.79
CA GLY A 295 -3.08 12.87 -5.91
C GLY A 295 -2.62 12.37 -7.28
N PHE A 296 -2.14 11.13 -7.36
CA PHE A 296 -1.72 10.49 -8.61
C PHE A 296 -1.91 8.98 -8.53
N THR A 297 -2.10 8.33 -9.68
CA THR A 297 -2.13 6.87 -9.81
C THR A 297 -1.03 6.42 -10.76
N ILE A 298 -0.34 5.34 -10.40
CA ILE A 298 0.71 4.71 -11.21
C ILE A 298 0.26 3.29 -11.53
N VAL A 299 0.33 2.95 -12.80
CA VAL A 299 0.14 1.57 -13.29
C VAL A 299 1.49 1.09 -13.82
N VAL A 300 1.96 -0.04 -13.30
CA VAL A 300 3.21 -0.66 -13.73
C VAL A 300 2.87 -1.92 -14.52
N LYS A 301 3.42 -2.00 -15.74
CA LYS A 301 3.30 -3.16 -16.61
C LYS A 301 4.60 -3.95 -16.60
N SER A 302 4.57 -5.19 -16.12
CA SER A 302 5.71 -6.11 -16.14
C SER A 302 5.47 -7.23 -17.14
N THR A 303 6.40 -7.44 -18.07
CA THR A 303 6.38 -8.60 -18.98
C THR A 303 7.21 -9.71 -18.38
N LEU A 304 6.57 -10.84 -18.08
CA LEU A 304 7.31 -12.04 -17.72
C LEU A 304 7.98 -12.59 -18.99
N SER A 305 9.32 -12.50 -19.07
CA SER A 305 10.07 -13.20 -20.10
C SER A 305 9.88 -14.71 -19.89
N PRO A 306 9.53 -15.50 -20.92
CA PRO A 306 9.49 -16.94 -20.76
C PRO A 306 10.89 -17.42 -20.37
N THR A 307 11.00 -18.05 -19.21
CA THR A 307 12.23 -18.64 -18.70
C THR A 307 12.76 -19.57 -19.79
N ARG A 308 13.97 -19.29 -20.31
CA ARG A 308 14.61 -20.13 -21.32
C ARG A 308 14.73 -21.53 -20.73
N ARG A 309 13.92 -22.49 -21.22
CA ARG A 309 14.08 -23.91 -20.88
C ARG A 309 15.55 -24.23 -21.10
N GLN A 310 16.23 -24.62 -20.03
CA GLN A 310 17.60 -25.09 -20.09
C GLN A 310 17.57 -26.36 -20.94
N LEU A 311 17.87 -26.23 -22.24
CA LEU A 311 18.12 -27.37 -23.11
C LEU A 311 19.30 -28.12 -22.48
N GLY A 312 19.01 -29.32 -21.97
CA GLY A 312 20.01 -30.21 -21.40
C GLY A 312 21.10 -30.48 -22.43
N LEU A 313 22.25 -29.82 -22.25
CA LEU A 313 23.48 -30.26 -22.89
C LEU A 313 23.99 -31.43 -22.08
N HIS A 314 23.79 -32.65 -22.59
CA HIS A 314 24.54 -33.82 -22.16
C HIS A 314 26.04 -33.52 -22.31
N ALA A 315 26.71 -33.30 -21.17
CA ALA A 315 28.16 -33.24 -21.12
C ALA A 315 28.72 -34.66 -21.34
N ARG A 316 29.34 -34.90 -22.50
CA ARG A 316 30.32 -35.99 -22.64
C ARG A 316 31.60 -35.57 -21.91
N PRO A 317 32.29 -36.49 -21.20
CA PRO A 317 33.53 -36.16 -20.52
C PRO A 317 34.65 -35.89 -21.55
N PRO A 318 35.57 -34.93 -21.29
CA PRO A 318 36.66 -34.63 -22.20
C PRO A 318 37.80 -35.65 -22.06
N SER A 319 38.22 -36.21 -23.18
CA SER A 319 39.49 -36.93 -23.32
C SER A 319 40.61 -35.93 -23.64
N SER A 320 41.62 -35.91 -22.76
CA SER A 320 43.04 -35.55 -22.97
C SER A 320 43.45 -34.31 -23.80
N ALA A 321 44.19 -33.43 -23.11
CA ALA A 321 45.37 -32.66 -23.52
C ALA A 321 45.27 -31.60 -24.64
N GLY A 322 45.63 -30.36 -24.32
CA GLY A 322 46.10 -29.38 -25.30
C GLY A 322 45.78 -27.91 -24.99
N GLU A 323 46.75 -27.22 -24.41
CA GLU A 323 47.14 -25.80 -24.63
C GLU A 323 46.15 -24.62 -24.45
N LEU A 324 46.59 -23.68 -23.60
CA LEU A 324 46.15 -22.29 -23.51
C LEU A 324 46.36 -21.52 -24.83
N LYS A 325 45.31 -20.86 -25.35
CA LYS A 325 45.43 -19.54 -26.01
C LYS A 325 44.24 -18.63 -25.73
N SER A 326 44.60 -17.36 -25.60
CA SER A 326 43.83 -16.18 -25.24
C SER A 326 42.91 -15.63 -26.34
N SER A 327 41.98 -14.76 -25.90
CA SER A 327 41.25 -13.71 -26.62
C SER A 327 39.98 -14.09 -27.39
N PHE A 328 38.83 -13.55 -26.95
CA PHE A 328 37.69 -13.07 -27.77
C PHE A 328 36.85 -12.05 -26.95
N PRO A 329 36.12 -11.11 -27.59
CA PRO A 329 35.77 -9.81 -27.03
C PRO A 329 34.49 -9.80 -26.19
N LEU A 330 34.41 -8.84 -25.26
CA LEU A 330 33.18 -8.48 -24.55
C LEU A 330 32.10 -8.00 -25.53
N GLN A 331 31.05 -8.80 -25.69
CA GLN A 331 29.80 -8.36 -26.31
C GLN A 331 28.86 -7.88 -25.20
N ARG A 332 28.52 -6.58 -25.24
CA ARG A 332 27.65 -5.91 -24.25
C ARG A 332 26.27 -6.59 -24.21
N GLN A 333 25.87 -7.05 -23.03
CA GLN A 333 24.48 -7.35 -22.70
C GLN A 333 23.67 -6.05 -22.71
N GLY A 334 22.60 -6.01 -23.50
CA GLY A 334 21.58 -4.98 -23.41
C GLY A 334 20.59 -5.35 -22.32
N ASP A 335 20.64 -4.64 -21.20
CA ASP A 335 19.64 -4.73 -20.14
C ASP A 335 18.31 -4.14 -20.63
N ALA A 336 17.23 -4.92 -20.48
CA ALA A 336 15.87 -4.46 -20.73
C ALA A 336 15.47 -3.43 -19.65
N GLN A 337 15.15 -2.21 -20.07
CA GLN A 337 14.67 -1.16 -19.17
C GLN A 337 13.16 -1.29 -18.90
N PRO A 338 12.68 -1.15 -17.65
CA PRO A 338 11.26 -0.99 -17.38
C PRO A 338 10.77 0.37 -17.91
N HIS A 339 9.70 0.36 -18.70
CA HIS A 339 9.04 1.59 -19.14
C HIS A 339 8.16 2.13 -18.00
N LEU A 340 8.68 3.12 -17.28
CA LEU A 340 7.93 3.89 -16.27
C LEU A 340 7.11 4.97 -16.98
N VAL A 341 5.77 4.86 -16.94
CA VAL A 341 4.87 5.91 -17.40
C VAL A 341 4.50 6.78 -16.21
N ILE A 342 5.11 7.97 -16.10
CA ILE A 342 4.76 8.99 -15.10
C ILE A 342 3.83 10.00 -15.75
N TRP A 343 2.64 10.21 -15.18
CA TRP A 343 1.77 11.33 -15.51
C TRP A 343 1.98 12.45 -14.48
N ASP A 344 2.62 13.55 -14.87
CA ASP A 344 2.66 14.81 -14.10
C ASP A 344 2.32 15.97 -15.05
N LYS A 345 1.15 16.56 -14.89
CA LYS A 345 0.75 17.75 -15.65
C LYS A 345 1.16 19.01 -14.88
N LYS A 346 2.43 19.38 -14.99
CA LYS A 346 2.95 20.63 -14.39
C LYS A 346 2.34 21.84 -15.11
N LYS A 347 1.55 22.65 -14.40
CA LYS A 347 1.00 23.94 -14.87
C LYS A 347 2.12 24.85 -15.40
N ARG A 348 2.10 25.18 -16.70
CA ARG A 348 2.87 26.30 -17.27
C ARG A 348 2.19 27.61 -16.85
N LYS A 349 2.82 28.38 -15.95
CA LYS A 349 2.58 29.82 -15.83
C LYS A 349 3.42 30.50 -16.90
N GLU A 350 2.78 30.98 -17.97
CA GLU A 350 3.38 31.99 -18.85
C GLU A 350 3.47 33.30 -18.08
N LYS A 351 4.70 33.76 -17.81
CA LYS A 351 4.97 35.19 -17.59
C LYS A 351 5.13 35.81 -18.97
N ARG A 352 4.17 36.63 -19.41
CA ARG A 352 4.44 37.63 -20.44
C ARG A 352 5.19 38.79 -19.78
N LYS A 353 6.31 39.15 -20.41
CA LYS A 353 7.12 40.34 -20.10
C LYS A 353 6.35 41.60 -20.44
#